data_AF-A0A959D1V9-F1
#
_entry.id   AF-A0A959D1V9-F1
#
_cell.length_a   1.000
_cell.length_b   1.000
_cell.length_c   1.000
_cell.angle_alpha   90.00
_cell.angle_beta   90.00
_cell.angle_gamma   90.00
#
_symmetry.space_group_name_H-M   'P 1'
#
loop_
_entity.id
_entity.type
_entity.pdbx_description
1 polymer ?
#
loop_
_entity_poly.entity_id
_entity_poly.type
_entity_poly.pdbx_seq_one_letter_code
_entity_poly.pdbx_strand_id
1 'polypeptide(L)'
;SPNSRFIYYNTSSQLVQLDTWAGPDEHPLDTIANWDAYYELNTPPFGDGFAFSQLAPDGKIYISASASSRHLHVIERPNLPGQACGFRQHGFPLPTSNGTTVPHFPNYRLEPIDCN
;
A
#
# COMPACT_ATOMS: atom_id res chain seq x y z
N SER A 1 4.39 -6.92 -3.95
CA SER A 1 4.70 -7.74 -2.76
C SER A 1 6.16 -8.17 -2.82
N PRO A 2 6.83 -8.47 -1.68
CA PRO A 2 8.23 -8.92 -1.68
C PRO A 2 8.53 -10.14 -2.57
N ASN A 3 7.60 -11.08 -2.71
CA ASN A 3 7.79 -12.30 -3.52
C ASN A 3 7.28 -12.17 -4.97
N SER A 4 6.93 -10.96 -5.40
CA SER A 4 6.39 -10.67 -6.74
C SER A 4 5.09 -11.39 -7.13
N ARG A 5 4.40 -12.05 -6.19
CA ARG A 5 3.09 -12.69 -6.48
C ARG A 5 1.96 -11.68 -6.54
N PHE A 6 1.84 -10.84 -5.52
CA PHE A 6 0.76 -9.86 -5.42
C PHE A 6 1.19 -8.46 -5.85
N ILE A 7 0.39 -7.84 -6.72
CA ILE A 7 0.42 -6.40 -7.03
C ILE A 7 -0.67 -5.73 -6.20
N TYR A 8 -0.39 -4.55 -5.66
CA TYR A 8 -1.38 -3.73 -4.96
C TYR A 8 -1.56 -2.45 -5.75
N TYR A 9 -2.80 -2.12 -6.08
CA TYR A 9 -3.12 -0.86 -6.74
C TYR A 9 -4.18 -0.10 -5.96
N ASN A 10 -4.05 1.22 -6.01
CA ASN A 10 -4.81 2.14 -5.21
C ASN A 10 -5.74 2.94 -6.13
N THR A 11 -7.02 3.01 -5.75
CA THR A 11 -7.88 4.14 -6.14
C THR A 11 -7.98 5.07 -4.93
N SER A 12 -8.55 6.26 -5.08
CA SER A 12 -8.76 7.16 -3.94
C SER A 12 -9.66 6.56 -2.85
N SER A 13 -10.48 5.56 -3.17
CA SER A 13 -11.46 4.97 -2.24
C SER A 13 -11.32 3.47 -2.03
N GLN A 14 -10.49 2.77 -2.81
CA GLN A 14 -10.34 1.32 -2.74
C GLN A 14 -8.88 0.90 -2.85
N LEU A 15 -8.54 -0.11 -2.07
CA LEU A 15 -7.27 -0.82 -2.17
C LEU A 15 -7.54 -2.21 -2.71
N VAL A 16 -6.91 -2.54 -3.83
CA VAL A 16 -7.14 -3.80 -4.51
C VAL A 16 -5.83 -4.58 -4.64
N GLN A 17 -5.93 -5.88 -4.41
CA GLN A 17 -4.86 -6.85 -4.55
C GLN A 17 -5.08 -7.65 -5.84
N LEU A 18 -4.04 -7.78 -6.66
CA LEU A 18 -4.00 -8.60 -7.86
C LEU A 18 -3.04 -9.78 -7.65
N ASP A 19 -3.52 -11.02 -7.80
CA ASP A 19 -2.71 -12.24 -7.81
C ASP A 19 -2.21 -12.56 -9.22
N THR A 20 -0.90 -12.41 -9.44
CA THR A 20 -0.27 -12.70 -10.73
C THR A 20 -0.11 -14.19 -11.01
N TRP A 21 -0.32 -15.05 -10.02
CA TRP A 21 -0.23 -16.50 -10.16
C TRP A 21 -1.60 -17.17 -10.36
N ALA A 22 -2.67 -16.38 -10.40
CA ALA A 22 -4.02 -16.89 -10.58
C ALA A 22 -4.17 -17.61 -11.93
N GLY A 23 -4.86 -18.74 -11.91
CA GLY A 23 -5.21 -19.50 -13.10
C GLY A 23 -6.26 -18.80 -13.98
N PRO A 24 -6.46 -19.27 -15.23
CA PRO A 24 -7.40 -18.64 -16.18
C PRO A 24 -8.86 -18.60 -15.70
N ASP A 25 -9.26 -19.53 -14.84
CA ASP A 25 -10.63 -19.63 -14.30
C ASP A 25 -10.76 -19.02 -12.88
N GLU A 26 -9.68 -18.43 -12.35
CA GLU A 26 -9.69 -17.79 -11.03
C GLU A 26 -9.99 -16.28 -11.14
N HIS A 27 -10.45 -15.69 -10.05
CA HIS A 27 -10.62 -14.24 -9.95
C HIS A 27 -9.33 -13.63 -9.38
N PRO A 28 -8.48 -13.01 -10.20
CA PRO A 28 -7.16 -12.55 -9.75
C PRO A 28 -7.25 -11.28 -8.90
N LEU A 29 -8.40 -10.61 -8.85
CA LEU A 29 -8.61 -9.33 -8.19
C LEU A 29 -9.42 -9.50 -6.91
N ASP A 30 -8.92 -8.94 -5.80
CA ASP A 30 -9.63 -8.85 -4.52
C ASP A 30 -9.57 -7.43 -3.97
N THR A 31 -10.75 -6.84 -3.68
CA THR A 31 -10.82 -5.52 -3.02
C THR A 31 -10.63 -5.71 -1.53
N ILE A 32 -9.42 -5.43 -1.05
CA ILE A 32 -9.02 -5.72 0.32
C ILE A 32 -9.40 -4.60 1.31
N ALA A 33 -9.69 -3.40 0.83
CA ALA A 33 -10.22 -2.33 1.68
C ALA A 33 -11.00 -1.28 0.89
N ASN A 34 -11.95 -0.64 1.58
CA ASN A 34 -12.59 0.61 1.16
C ASN A 34 -12.21 1.71 2.15
N TRP A 35 -12.03 2.94 1.65
CA TRP A 35 -11.79 4.10 2.50
C TRP A 35 -12.98 4.35 3.43
N ASP A 36 -12.68 4.62 4.69
CA ASP A 36 -13.62 4.83 5.79
C ASP A 36 -14.29 6.22 5.80
N ALA A 37 -14.11 7.02 4.74
CA ALA A 37 -14.58 8.39 4.64
C ALA A 37 -14.00 9.34 5.72
N TYR A 38 -12.82 9.02 6.26
CA TYR A 38 -12.12 9.90 7.20
C TYR A 38 -11.54 11.16 6.52
N TYR A 39 -11.77 12.30 7.15
CA TYR A 39 -11.18 13.59 6.79
C TYR A 39 -10.39 14.11 7.98
N GLU A 40 -9.08 14.26 7.82
CA GLU A 40 -8.22 14.88 8.81
C GLU A 40 -8.73 16.30 9.11
N LEU A 41 -8.91 16.63 10.40
CA LEU A 41 -9.47 17.91 10.87
C LEU A 41 -10.88 18.26 10.31
N ASN A 42 -11.64 17.27 9.80
CA ASN A 42 -12.96 17.47 9.21
C ASN A 42 -12.98 18.50 8.07
N THR A 43 -12.02 18.40 7.14
CA THR A 43 -11.86 19.33 6.00
C THR A 43 -12.26 18.69 4.65
N PRO A 44 -13.54 18.45 4.35
CA PRO A 44 -13.95 18.03 3.02
C PRO A 44 -13.61 19.12 1.98
N PRO A 45 -13.21 18.76 0.74
CA PRO A 45 -13.19 17.41 0.17
C PRO A 45 -11.86 16.63 0.35
N PHE A 46 -10.98 17.06 1.26
CA PHE A 46 -9.63 16.50 1.42
C PHE A 46 -9.61 15.23 2.29
N GLY A 47 -10.01 14.10 1.69
CA GLY A 47 -10.09 12.81 2.36
C GLY A 47 -8.76 12.07 2.51
N ASP A 48 -8.67 11.24 3.56
CA ASP A 48 -7.55 10.34 3.86
C ASP A 48 -7.69 8.99 3.12
N GLY A 49 -7.92 9.10 1.81
CA GLY A 49 -8.01 7.96 0.89
C GLY A 49 -6.63 7.43 0.49
N PHE A 50 -6.58 6.49 -0.45
CA PHE A 50 -5.31 5.82 -0.81
C PHE A 50 -4.63 6.50 -2.01
N ALA A 51 -3.35 6.88 -1.87
CA ALA A 51 -2.56 7.49 -2.95
C ALA A 51 -1.30 6.68 -3.29
N PHE A 52 -0.10 7.15 -2.96
CA PHE A 52 1.14 6.51 -3.37
C PHE A 52 1.52 5.38 -2.43
N SER A 53 2.01 4.25 -2.95
CA SER A 53 2.45 3.10 -2.17
C SER A 53 3.91 2.75 -2.44
N GLN A 54 4.60 2.28 -1.40
CA GLN A 54 5.99 1.81 -1.52
C GLN A 54 6.23 0.60 -0.62
N LEU A 55 6.93 -0.41 -1.16
CA LEU A 55 7.52 -1.48 -0.37
C LEU A 55 8.76 -0.98 0.38
N ALA A 56 8.74 -1.09 1.70
CA ALA A 56 9.83 -0.69 2.59
C ALA A 56 10.78 -1.87 2.91
N PRO A 57 12.00 -1.58 3.43
CA PRO A 57 12.99 -2.62 3.76
C PRO A 57 12.54 -3.63 4.83
N ASP A 58 11.54 -3.31 5.64
CA ASP A 58 10.95 -4.19 6.65
C ASP A 58 9.95 -5.20 6.06
N GLY A 59 9.74 -5.17 4.74
CA GLY A 59 8.84 -6.07 4.03
C GLY A 59 7.38 -5.63 4.01
N LYS A 60 7.04 -4.45 4.57
CA LYS A 60 5.68 -3.89 4.57
C LYS A 60 5.49 -2.92 3.42
N ILE A 61 4.24 -2.71 3.02
CA ILE A 61 3.89 -1.65 2.07
C ILE A 61 3.26 -0.50 2.85
N TYR A 62 3.83 0.68 2.72
CA TYR A 62 3.27 1.92 3.27
C TYR A 62 2.57 2.69 2.17
N ILE A 63 1.43 3.30 2.50
CA ILE A 63 0.58 4.01 1.56
C ILE A 63 0.30 5.41 2.12
N SER A 64 0.58 6.45 1.34
CA SER A 64 0.19 7.81 1.71
C SER A 64 -1.31 8.02 1.54
N ALA A 65 -1.83 8.90 2.38
CA ALA A 65 -3.12 9.54 2.19
C ALA A 65 -3.22 10.26 0.83
N SER A 66 -4.44 10.41 0.29
CA SER A 66 -4.73 11.24 -0.89
C SER A 66 -4.74 12.75 -0.62
N ALA A 67 -4.66 13.14 0.65
CA ALA A 67 -4.49 14.52 1.10
C ALA A 67 -3.39 14.59 2.17
N SER A 68 -3.21 15.76 2.79
CA SER A 68 -2.28 15.87 3.91
C SER A 68 -2.81 15.11 5.12
N SER A 69 -2.04 14.15 5.64
CA SER A 69 -2.43 13.33 6.80
C SER A 69 -1.27 13.14 7.79
N ARG A 70 -1.60 12.89 9.05
CA ARG A 70 -0.65 12.51 10.10
C ARG A 70 -0.46 11.00 10.21
N HIS A 71 -0.93 10.24 9.23
CA HIS A 71 -0.79 8.79 9.19
C HIS A 71 -0.40 8.30 7.79
N LEU A 72 0.20 7.12 7.74
CA LEU A 72 0.24 6.29 6.54
C LEU A 72 -0.68 5.08 6.77
N HIS A 73 -1.24 4.53 5.71
CA HIS A 73 -1.84 3.19 5.75
C HIS A 73 -0.74 2.14 5.56
N VAL A 74 -0.96 0.92 6.06
CA VAL A 74 0.06 -0.14 6.04
C VAL A 74 -0.55 -1.46 5.59
N ILE A 75 0.16 -2.19 4.73
CA ILE A 75 -0.04 -3.61 4.50
C ILE A 75 1.07 -4.36 5.22
N GLU A 76 0.73 -5.09 6.28
CA GLU A 76 1.67 -5.71 7.21
C GLU A 76 2.36 -6.95 6.65
N ARG A 77 1.65 -7.74 5.84
CA ARG A 77 2.14 -9.03 5.30
C ARG A 77 1.84 -9.13 3.81
N PRO A 78 2.56 -8.39 2.94
CA PRO A 78 2.14 -8.23 1.54
C PRO A 78 2.19 -9.50 0.68
N ASN A 79 2.77 -10.59 1.19
CA ASN A 79 2.81 -11.90 0.53
C ASN A 79 1.59 -12.79 0.86
N LEU A 80 0.65 -12.34 1.70
CA LEU A 80 -0.56 -13.10 2.04
C LEU A 80 -1.78 -12.57 1.27
N PRO A 81 -2.71 -13.46 0.86
CA PRO A 81 -3.88 -13.08 0.07
C PRO A 81 -4.96 -12.38 0.91
N GLY A 82 -5.72 -11.51 0.26
CA GLY A 82 -6.91 -10.85 0.79
C GLY A 82 -6.69 -10.21 2.15
N GLN A 83 -7.65 -10.40 3.06
CA GLN A 83 -7.59 -9.88 4.44
C GLN A 83 -6.38 -10.40 5.23
N ALA A 84 -5.79 -11.54 4.87
CA ALA A 84 -4.62 -12.07 5.57
C ALA A 84 -3.37 -11.18 5.39
N CYS A 85 -3.32 -10.33 4.35
CA CYS A 85 -2.27 -9.33 4.17
C CYS A 85 -2.20 -8.33 5.34
N GLY A 86 -3.27 -8.20 6.14
CA GLY A 86 -3.29 -7.38 7.34
C GLY A 86 -3.23 -5.89 7.02
N PHE A 87 -4.07 -5.42 6.11
CA PHE A 87 -4.18 -3.99 5.82
C PHE A 87 -4.69 -3.22 7.06
N ARG A 88 -4.09 -2.06 7.32
CA ARG A 88 -4.44 -1.14 8.40
C ARG A 88 -4.55 0.28 7.85
N GLN A 89 -5.78 0.77 7.72
CA GLN A 89 -6.04 2.18 7.45
C GLN A 89 -5.57 3.03 8.65
N HIS A 90 -4.81 4.10 8.39
CA HIS A 90 -4.19 4.94 9.41
C HIS A 90 -3.26 4.17 10.37
N GLY A 91 -2.68 3.06 9.89
CA GLY A 91 -1.93 2.11 10.72
C GLY A 91 -0.56 2.61 11.20
N PHE A 92 -0.02 3.67 10.63
CA PHE A 92 1.30 4.20 10.99
C PHE A 92 1.23 5.71 11.26
N PRO A 93 1.20 6.13 12.54
CA PRO A 93 1.19 7.54 12.89
C PRO A 93 2.54 8.20 12.58
N LEU A 94 2.48 9.43 12.09
CA LEU A 94 3.62 10.26 11.79
C LEU A 94 3.76 11.39 12.81
N PRO A 95 5.00 11.82 13.13
CA PRO A 95 5.22 12.94 14.04
C PRO A 95 4.75 14.28 13.46
N THR A 96 4.65 14.37 12.13
CA THR A 96 4.24 15.57 11.38
C THR A 96 3.34 15.19 10.21
N SER A 97 2.61 16.17 9.67
CA SER A 97 1.78 15.96 8.49
C SER A 97 2.63 15.55 7.27
N ASN A 98 2.19 14.53 6.55
CA ASN A 98 2.73 14.09 5.28
C ASN A 98 1.91 14.70 4.15
N GLY A 99 2.56 15.44 3.25
CA GLY A 99 1.92 16.05 2.08
C GLY A 99 1.75 15.08 0.91
N THR A 100 1.13 13.91 1.12
CA THR A 100 0.84 12.92 0.07
C THR A 100 2.12 12.39 -0.59
N THR A 101 3.06 11.89 0.20
CA THR A 101 4.32 11.32 -0.31
C THR A 101 4.70 10.02 0.41
N VAL A 102 5.32 9.10 -0.33
CA VAL A 102 6.10 7.99 0.22
C VAL A 102 7.49 8.02 -0.41
N PRO A 103 8.57 7.75 0.34
CA PRO A 103 9.91 7.72 -0.24
C PRO A 103 10.01 6.59 -1.26
N HIS A 104 10.33 6.90 -2.52
CA HIS A 104 10.69 5.86 -3.48
C HIS A 104 12.17 5.52 -3.31
N PHE A 105 12.45 4.28 -2.90
CA PHE A 105 13.83 3.81 -2.83
C PHE A 105 14.31 3.46 -4.24
N PRO A 106 15.40 4.08 -4.72
CA PRO A 106 16.08 3.59 -5.91
C PRO A 106 16.43 2.11 -5.75
N ASN A 107 16.34 1.34 -6.84
CA ASN A 107 16.86 -0.03 -6.84
C ASN A 107 18.39 0.03 -6.72
N TYR A 108 18.92 -0.10 -5.51
CA TYR A 108 20.37 -0.05 -5.26
C TYR A 108 21.09 -1.37 -5.61
N ARG A 109 20.35 -2.47 -5.87
CA ARG A 109 20.90 -3.76 -6.32
C ARG A 109 20.95 -3.81 -7.86
N LEU A 110 21.78 -2.97 -8.46
CA LEU A 110 22.11 -3.03 -9.90
C LEU A 110 23.37 -3.87 -10.18
N GLU A 111 24.03 -4.35 -9.12
CA GLU A 111 25.17 -5.24 -9.24
C GLU A 111 24.71 -6.61 -9.77
N PRO A 112 25.51 -7.29 -10.61
CA PRO A 112 25.29 -8.69 -10.94
C PRO A 112 25.13 -9.52 -9.66
N ILE A 113 24.17 -10.44 -9.65
CA ILE A 113 24.23 -11.55 -8.69
C ILE A 113 25.42 -12.37 -9.15
N ASP A 114 26.56 -12.21 -8.46
CA ASP A 114 27.70 -13.09 -8.66
C ASP A 114 27.25 -14.51 -8.32
N CYS A 115 27.03 -15.31 -9.36
CA CYS A 115 26.80 -16.74 -9.24
C CYS A 115 28.13 -17.39 -8.87
N ASN A 116 28.35 -17.66 -7.58
CA ASN A 116 29.29 -18.68 -7.12
C ASN A 116 28.53 -19.96 -6.80
#